data_AF-A0A4Y2X0A7-F1
#
_entry.id   AF-A0A4Y2X0A7-F1
#
_cell.length_a   1.000
_cell.length_b   1.000
_cell.length_c   1.000
_cell.angle_alpha   90.00
_cell.angle_beta   90.00
_cell.angle_gamma   90.00
#
_symmetry.space_group_name_H-M   'P 1'
#
loop_
_entity.id
_entity.type
_entity.pdbx_description
1 polymer ?
#
loop_
_entity_poly.entity_id
_entity_poly.type
_entity_poly.pdbx_seq_one_letter_code
_entity_poly.pdbx_strand_id
1 'polypeptide(L)'
;MLQHLGQKTKQLVQQIEESNTKDHLAKATEELQKAVFAACRKAYKIKKFKLKINNNWWNQSLQIKKKELQALKRKTNKSEDDNKLKNQLQLSKKQAELKREAKKAKKNSFRNTCTKTTDPYGRPYKAVVKNKHPPADLFKQLGNPSRGVTKSFSLKILQELYPPFRSPATPPNCFPLIQEPQITKNEIRRILKKAPKRRPQDSMQ
;
A
#
# COMPACT_ATOMS: atom_id res chain seq x y z
N MET A 1 6.62 -21.25 -2.98
CA MET A 1 7.54 -20.43 -2.15
C MET A 1 8.46 -21.36 -1.37
N LEU A 2 7.89 -22.26 -0.57
CA LEU A 2 8.63 -23.28 0.19
C LEU A 2 9.57 -24.16 -0.66
N GLN A 3 9.14 -24.60 -1.86
CA GLN A 3 10.02 -25.37 -2.76
C GLN A 3 11.26 -24.59 -3.24
N HIS A 4 11.15 -23.29 -3.50
CA HIS A 4 12.28 -22.47 -3.96
C HIS A 4 13.20 -22.04 -2.83
N LEU A 5 12.66 -21.88 -1.62
CA LEU A 5 13.44 -21.55 -0.44
C LEU A 5 14.19 -22.79 0.09
N GLY A 6 13.51 -23.95 0.09
CA GLY A 6 14.04 -25.22 0.61
C GLY A 6 15.35 -25.68 -0.04
N GLN A 7 15.61 -25.28 -1.30
CA GLN A 7 16.87 -25.55 -1.99
C GLN A 7 18.07 -24.83 -1.35
N LYS A 8 17.86 -23.65 -0.76
CA LYS A 8 18.91 -22.83 -0.13
C LYS A 8 18.90 -22.87 1.39
N THR A 9 17.85 -23.41 2.01
CA THR A 9 17.69 -23.44 3.47
C THR A 9 18.84 -24.15 4.16
N LYS A 10 19.28 -25.32 3.64
CA LYS A 10 20.38 -26.08 4.26
C LYS A 10 21.70 -25.29 4.27
N GLN A 11 22.01 -24.62 3.16
CA GLN A 11 23.23 -23.80 3.03
C GLN A 11 23.19 -22.57 3.94
N LEU A 12 22.03 -21.91 4.05
CA LEU A 12 21.86 -20.74 4.92
C LEU A 12 21.93 -21.10 6.41
N VAL A 13 21.38 -22.24 6.80
CA VAL A 13 21.47 -22.74 8.19
C VAL A 13 22.94 -23.01 8.53
N GLN A 14 23.67 -23.69 7.65
CA GLN A 14 25.08 -23.97 7.87
C GLN A 14 25.94 -22.69 7.95
N GLN A 15 25.69 -21.70 7.10
CA GLN A 15 26.37 -20.40 7.19
C GLN A 15 26.10 -19.67 8.51
N ILE A 16 24.91 -19.82 9.09
CA ILE A 16 24.56 -19.21 10.38
C ILE A 16 25.27 -19.96 11.52
N GLU A 17 25.34 -21.28 11.46
CA GLU A 17 26.01 -22.12 12.46
C GLU A 17 27.54 -21.90 12.46
N GLU A 18 28.14 -21.66 11.30
CA GLU A 18 29.58 -21.40 11.14
C GLU A 18 29.96 -19.92 11.40
N SER A 19 28.99 -19.04 11.63
CA SER A 19 29.22 -17.61 11.82
C SER A 19 29.71 -17.29 13.23
N ASN A 20 31.03 -17.10 13.38
CA ASN A 20 31.66 -16.71 14.65
C ASN A 20 31.84 -15.19 14.84
N THR A 21 31.51 -14.38 13.83
CA THR A 21 31.61 -12.91 13.91
C THR A 21 30.30 -12.22 13.52
N LYS A 22 30.12 -11.01 14.06
CA LYS A 22 28.94 -10.19 13.80
C LYS A 22 28.74 -9.87 12.31
N ASP A 23 29.83 -9.67 11.57
CA ASP A 23 29.77 -9.37 10.13
C ASP A 23 29.34 -10.60 9.31
N HIS A 24 29.81 -11.80 9.69
CA HIS A 24 29.34 -13.04 9.08
C HIS A 24 27.83 -13.24 9.30
N LEU A 25 27.35 -12.97 10.51
CA LEU A 25 25.91 -13.05 10.84
C LEU A 25 25.07 -12.03 10.04
N ALA A 26 25.55 -10.79 9.92
CA ALA A 26 24.87 -9.74 9.16
C ALA A 26 24.76 -10.12 7.67
N LYS A 27 25.84 -10.66 7.10
CA LYS A 27 25.87 -11.15 5.73
C LYS A 27 24.93 -12.33 5.51
N ALA A 28 24.94 -13.32 6.41
CA ALA A 28 24.02 -14.47 6.35
C ALA A 28 22.55 -14.03 6.43
N THR A 29 22.24 -13.02 7.26
CA THR A 29 20.90 -12.46 7.39
C THR A 29 20.47 -11.74 6.11
N GLU A 30 21.36 -10.98 5.47
CA GLU A 30 21.09 -10.31 4.20
C GLU A 30 20.86 -11.33 3.06
N GLU A 31 21.66 -12.40 3.02
CA GLU A 31 21.50 -13.50 2.07
C GLU A 31 20.17 -14.24 2.26
N LEU A 32 19.76 -14.48 3.50
CA LEU A 32 18.44 -15.05 3.82
C LEU A 32 17.30 -14.14 3.33
N GLN A 33 17.36 -12.83 3.61
CA GLN A 33 16.35 -11.87 3.14
C GLN A 33 16.25 -11.87 1.60
N LYS A 34 17.39 -11.83 0.90
CA LYS A 34 17.45 -11.92 -0.57
C LYS A 34 16.84 -13.22 -1.09
N ALA A 35 17.16 -14.36 -0.45
CA ALA A 35 16.62 -15.67 -0.82
C ALA A 35 15.10 -15.73 -0.64
N VAL A 36 14.58 -15.21 0.47
CA VAL A 36 13.13 -15.10 0.70
C VAL A 36 12.47 -14.25 -0.36
N PHE A 37 12.99 -13.05 -0.65
CA PHE A 37 12.43 -12.19 -1.69
C PHE A 37 12.46 -12.86 -3.07
N ALA A 38 13.54 -13.55 -3.42
CA ALA A 38 13.65 -14.28 -4.68
C ALA A 38 12.64 -15.44 -4.77
N ALA A 39 12.51 -16.24 -3.70
CA ALA A 39 11.55 -17.34 -3.63
C ALA A 39 10.10 -16.84 -3.71
N CYS A 40 9.78 -15.71 -3.05
CA CYS A 40 8.49 -15.05 -3.15
C CYS A 40 8.22 -14.56 -4.57
N ARG A 41 9.16 -13.89 -5.24
CA ARG A 41 9.00 -13.43 -6.62
C ARG A 41 8.78 -14.57 -7.62
N LYS A 42 9.42 -15.72 -7.41
CA LYS A 42 9.24 -16.92 -8.23
C LYS A 42 7.89 -17.61 -7.97
N ALA A 43 7.50 -17.71 -6.70
CA ALA A 43 6.26 -18.40 -6.30
C ALA A 43 5.00 -17.60 -6.64
N TYR A 44 5.03 -16.30 -6.39
CA TYR A 44 3.94 -15.41 -6.74
C TYR A 44 4.22 -14.85 -8.13
N LYS A 45 3.57 -15.40 -9.16
CA LYS A 45 3.50 -14.73 -10.46
C LYS A 45 2.83 -13.37 -10.24
N ILE A 46 3.64 -12.32 -10.10
CA ILE A 46 3.13 -10.94 -10.05
C ILE A 46 2.58 -10.67 -11.44
N LYS A 47 1.30 -11.01 -11.64
CA LYS A 47 0.57 -10.72 -12.86
C LYS A 47 0.56 -9.19 -12.95
N LYS A 48 1.34 -8.63 -13.87
CA LYS A 48 1.28 -7.20 -14.22
C LYS A 48 -0.10 -6.97 -14.82
N PHE A 49 -1.11 -6.82 -13.97
CA PHE A 49 -2.43 -6.43 -14.42
C PHE A 49 -2.29 -5.00 -14.91
N LYS A 50 -2.24 -4.83 -16.24
CA LYS A 50 -2.46 -3.53 -16.85
C LYS A 50 -3.91 -3.20 -16.58
N LEU A 51 -4.18 -2.60 -15.41
CA LEU A 51 -5.50 -2.04 -15.14
C LEU A 51 -5.74 -1.02 -16.25
N LYS A 52 -6.66 -1.35 -17.17
CA LYS A 52 -7.33 -0.34 -17.97
C LYS A 52 -8.08 0.51 -16.95
N ILE A 53 -7.42 1.54 -16.42
CA ILE A 53 -8.12 2.65 -15.80
C ILE A 53 -9.05 3.11 -16.90
N ASN A 54 -10.34 2.80 -16.77
CA ASN A 54 -11.33 3.13 -17.77
C ASN A 54 -11.51 4.64 -17.67
N ASN A 55 -10.61 5.36 -18.33
CA ASN A 55 -10.43 6.79 -18.20
C ASN A 55 -11.45 7.45 -19.12
N ASN A 56 -12.73 7.16 -18.89
CA ASN A 56 -13.85 7.70 -19.66
C ASN A 56 -14.19 9.12 -19.18
N TRP A 57 -13.16 9.96 -18.98
CA TRP A 57 -13.34 11.39 -18.74
C TRP A 57 -13.75 12.11 -20.03
N TRP A 58 -13.51 11.47 -21.19
CA TRP A 58 -13.99 11.95 -22.48
C TRP A 58 -15.48 11.61 -22.61
N ASN A 59 -16.32 12.64 -22.66
CA ASN A 59 -17.76 12.48 -22.82
C ASN A 59 -18.25 13.15 -24.10
N GLN A 60 -19.50 12.85 -24.48
CA GLN A 60 -20.11 13.39 -25.69
C GLN A 60 -20.14 14.92 -25.69
N SER A 61 -20.33 15.57 -24.54
CA SER A 61 -20.29 17.03 -24.41
C SER A 61 -18.93 17.63 -24.81
N LEU A 62 -17.82 17.06 -24.33
CA LEU A 62 -16.48 17.48 -24.75
C LEU A 62 -16.21 17.24 -26.23
N GLN A 63 -16.74 16.14 -26.77
CA GLN A 63 -16.64 15.84 -28.20
C GLN A 63 -17.40 16.86 -29.05
N ILE A 64 -18.61 17.25 -28.63
CA ILE A 64 -19.43 18.28 -29.28
C ILE A 64 -18.68 19.62 -29.25
N LYS A 65 -18.28 20.10 -28.06
CA LYS A 65 -17.54 21.37 -27.91
C LYS A 65 -16.24 21.41 -28.72
N LYS A 66 -15.54 20.27 -28.85
CA LYS A 66 -14.35 20.16 -29.71
C LYS A 66 -14.71 20.36 -31.19
N LYS A 67 -15.79 19.73 -31.67
CA LYS A 67 -16.27 19.89 -33.05
C LYS A 67 -16.75 21.32 -33.31
N GLU A 68 -17.46 21.93 -32.36
CA GLU A 68 -17.89 23.34 -32.43
C GLU A 68 -16.69 24.29 -32.54
N LEU A 69 -15.65 24.10 -31.72
CA LEU A 69 -14.43 24.90 -31.80
C LEU A 69 -13.74 24.76 -33.17
N GLN A 70 -13.73 23.54 -33.73
CA GLN A 70 -13.18 23.28 -35.05
C GLN A 70 -13.98 23.98 -36.15
N ALA A 71 -15.31 23.93 -36.08
CA ALA A 71 -16.19 24.64 -37.00
C ALA A 71 -16.01 26.16 -36.89
N LEU A 72 -15.90 26.70 -35.67
CA LEU A 72 -15.65 28.11 -35.42
C LEU A 72 -14.30 28.55 -36.00
N LYS A 73 -13.24 27.76 -35.77
CA LYS A 73 -11.91 28.04 -36.36
C LYS A 73 -11.94 28.09 -37.89
N ARG A 74 -12.68 27.17 -38.53
CA ARG A 74 -12.86 27.18 -40.00
C ARG A 74 -13.59 28.43 -40.49
N LYS A 75 -14.63 28.87 -39.76
CA LYS A 75 -15.38 30.10 -40.09
C LYS A 75 -14.49 31.34 -39.93
N THR A 76 -13.74 31.43 -38.84
CA THR A 76 -12.83 32.55 -38.58
C THR A 76 -11.72 32.66 -39.63
N ASN A 77 -11.18 31.53 -40.09
CA ASN A 77 -10.12 31.53 -41.12
C ASN A 77 -10.61 31.95 -42.53
N LYS A 78 -11.93 31.94 -42.79
CA LYS A 78 -12.52 32.33 -44.09
C LYS A 78 -13.02 33.79 -44.12
N SER A 79 -12.97 34.50 -42.98
CA SER A 79 -13.44 35.88 -42.86
C SER A 79 -12.33 36.87 -43.20
N GLU A 80 -12.58 37.78 -44.14
CA GLU A 80 -11.79 39.00 -44.36
C GLU A 80 -12.17 40.11 -43.34
N ASP A 81 -11.37 41.18 -43.27
CA ASP A 81 -10.63 41.64 -42.08
C ASP A 81 -11.38 42.34 -40.93
N ASP A 82 -12.63 42.80 -41.07
CA ASP A 82 -13.16 43.82 -40.12
C ASP A 82 -13.53 43.32 -38.71
N ASN A 83 -13.82 42.03 -38.55
CA ASN A 83 -14.19 41.42 -37.24
C ASN A 83 -13.17 40.41 -36.72
N LYS A 84 -11.97 40.38 -37.29
CA LYS A 84 -10.95 39.35 -37.03
C LYS A 84 -10.50 39.30 -35.57
N LEU A 85 -10.29 40.46 -34.94
CA LEU A 85 -9.90 40.53 -33.52
C LEU A 85 -11.00 39.99 -32.59
N LYS A 86 -12.26 40.34 -32.88
CA LYS A 86 -13.44 39.89 -32.13
C LYS A 86 -13.63 38.37 -32.27
N ASN A 87 -13.46 37.84 -33.48
CA ASN A 87 -13.55 36.42 -33.77
C ASN A 87 -12.40 35.61 -33.12
N GLN A 88 -11.16 36.11 -33.17
CA GLN A 88 -10.04 35.50 -32.47
C GLN A 88 -10.24 35.49 -30.95
N LEU A 89 -10.76 36.58 -30.37
CA LEU A 89 -11.08 36.64 -28.96
C LEU A 89 -12.15 35.61 -28.57
N GLN A 90 -13.20 35.45 -29.38
CA GLN A 90 -14.20 34.41 -29.15
C GLN A 90 -13.62 33.00 -29.27
N LEU A 91 -12.77 32.74 -30.26
CA LEU A 91 -12.10 31.46 -30.43
C LEU A 91 -11.22 31.13 -29.21
N SER A 92 -10.45 32.12 -28.72
CA SER A 92 -9.62 31.99 -27.52
C SER A 92 -10.46 31.69 -26.27
N LYS A 93 -11.57 32.42 -26.07
CA LYS A 93 -12.52 32.18 -24.96
C LYS A 93 -13.08 30.75 -25.01
N LYS A 94 -13.56 30.30 -26.16
CA LYS A 94 -14.11 28.93 -26.35
C LYS A 94 -13.05 27.85 -26.17
N GLN A 95 -11.82 28.09 -26.61
CA GLN A 95 -10.70 27.18 -26.38
C GLN A 95 -10.33 27.09 -24.90
N ALA A 96 -10.32 28.22 -24.18
CA ALA A 96 -10.09 28.25 -22.75
C ALA A 96 -11.19 27.53 -21.97
N GLU A 97 -12.45 27.69 -22.38
CA GLU A 97 -13.60 26.99 -21.81
C GLU A 97 -13.46 25.47 -21.99
N LEU A 98 -13.15 24.99 -23.20
CA LEU A 98 -12.92 23.56 -23.46
C LEU A 98 -11.75 23.02 -22.62
N LYS A 99 -10.66 23.77 -22.48
CA LYS A 99 -9.52 23.38 -21.62
C LYS A 99 -9.94 23.28 -20.14
N ARG A 100 -10.75 24.22 -19.64
CA ARG A 100 -11.28 24.20 -18.26
C ARG A 100 -12.20 23.00 -18.04
N GLU A 101 -13.13 22.77 -18.94
CA GLU A 101 -14.07 21.64 -18.93
C GLU A 101 -13.34 20.30 -18.97
N ALA A 102 -12.34 20.14 -19.85
CA ALA A 102 -11.54 18.93 -19.93
C ALA A 102 -10.73 18.68 -18.65
N LYS A 103 -10.15 19.73 -18.03
CA LYS A 103 -9.48 19.62 -16.72
C LYS A 103 -10.46 19.18 -15.63
N LYS A 104 -11.66 19.78 -15.60
CA LYS A 104 -12.73 19.44 -14.65
C LYS A 104 -13.18 17.98 -14.82
N ALA A 105 -13.42 17.55 -16.06
CA ALA A 105 -13.82 16.18 -16.38
C ALA A 105 -12.75 15.15 -15.95
N LYS A 106 -11.46 15.44 -16.21
CA LYS A 106 -10.35 14.61 -15.73
C LYS A 106 -10.32 14.52 -14.20
N LYS A 107 -10.43 15.65 -13.50
CA LYS A 107 -10.46 15.69 -12.02
C LYS A 107 -11.64 14.88 -11.47
N ASN A 108 -12.82 15.06 -12.05
CA ASN A 108 -14.03 14.33 -11.64
C ASN A 108 -13.93 12.83 -11.91
N SER A 109 -13.42 12.43 -13.08
CA SER A 109 -13.19 11.02 -13.41
C SER A 109 -12.23 10.36 -12.42
N PHE A 110 -11.15 11.06 -12.07
CA PHE A 110 -10.21 10.57 -11.05
C PHE A 110 -10.88 10.44 -9.68
N ARG A 111 -11.59 11.47 -9.22
CA ARG A 111 -12.35 11.44 -7.96
C ARG A 111 -13.36 10.28 -7.92
N ASN A 112 -14.09 10.06 -9.00
CA ASN A 112 -15.06 8.97 -9.11
C ASN A 112 -14.38 7.59 -9.07
N THR A 113 -13.18 7.47 -9.65
CA THR A 113 -12.40 6.22 -9.60
C THR A 113 -11.92 5.94 -8.17
N CYS A 114 -11.44 6.95 -7.46
CA CYS A 114 -11.00 6.81 -6.06
C CYS A 114 -12.16 6.49 -5.10
N THR A 115 -13.33 7.10 -5.28
CA THR A 115 -14.50 6.89 -4.40
C THR A 115 -15.18 5.54 -4.60
N LYS A 116 -15.14 4.97 -5.81
CA LYS A 116 -15.70 3.62 -6.08
C LYS A 116 -14.80 2.48 -5.64
N THR A 117 -13.53 2.76 -5.32
CA THR A 117 -12.57 1.73 -4.91
C THR A 117 -12.67 1.52 -3.41
N THR A 118 -12.73 0.25 -2.96
CA THR A 118 -12.76 -0.11 -1.53
C THR A 118 -11.59 0.48 -0.73
N ASP A 119 -10.44 0.65 -1.38
CA ASP A 119 -9.25 1.33 -0.85
C ASP A 119 -9.06 2.69 -1.53
N PRO A 120 -9.44 3.82 -0.88
CA PRO A 120 -9.32 5.17 -1.44
C PRO A 120 -7.88 5.57 -1.79
N TYR A 121 -6.90 5.06 -1.05
CA TYR A 121 -5.46 5.30 -1.24
C TYR A 121 -4.76 4.17 -1.97
N GLY A 122 -5.55 3.27 -2.56
CA GLY A 122 -5.07 2.07 -3.20
C GLY A 122 -4.41 2.32 -4.54
N ARG A 123 -4.52 1.31 -5.40
CA ARG A 123 -3.90 1.31 -6.73
C ARG A 123 -4.27 2.52 -7.61
N PRO A 124 -5.51 3.06 -7.67
CA PRO A 124 -5.81 4.21 -8.53
C PRO A 124 -5.11 5.50 -8.08
N TYR A 125 -5.05 5.74 -6.77
CA TYR A 125 -4.32 6.86 -6.20
C TYR A 125 -2.81 6.75 -6.48
N LYS A 126 -2.23 5.58 -6.18
CA LYS A 126 -0.80 5.30 -6.44
C LYS A 126 -0.41 5.41 -7.91
N ALA A 127 -1.33 5.11 -8.84
CA ALA A 127 -1.09 5.20 -10.28
C ALA A 127 -0.96 6.65 -10.81
N VAL A 128 -1.60 7.62 -10.15
CA VAL A 128 -1.52 9.04 -10.50
C VAL A 128 -0.40 9.72 -9.72
N VAL A 129 -0.24 9.37 -8.45
CA VAL A 129 0.77 9.97 -7.57
C VAL A 129 2.19 9.47 -7.85
N LYS A 130 2.36 8.25 -8.42
CA LYS A 130 3.63 7.63 -8.88
C LYS A 130 4.88 8.45 -8.57
N ASN A 131 5.32 8.44 -7.32
CA ASN A 131 6.55 9.06 -6.80
C ASN A 131 6.68 10.59 -6.96
N LYS A 132 5.65 11.31 -7.43
CA LYS A 132 5.67 12.77 -7.64
C LYS A 132 5.42 13.55 -6.36
N HIS A 133 4.66 12.98 -5.44
CA HIS A 133 4.38 13.56 -4.14
C HIS A 133 4.65 12.49 -3.09
N PRO A 134 5.77 12.55 -2.36
CA PRO A 134 5.95 11.71 -1.18
C PRO A 134 4.76 11.94 -0.24
N PRO A 135 4.33 10.94 0.54
CA PRO A 135 3.26 11.10 1.53
C PRO A 135 3.45 12.32 2.44
N ALA A 136 4.71 12.73 2.65
CA ALA A 136 5.10 13.93 3.38
C ALA A 136 4.51 15.25 2.82
N ASP A 137 4.22 15.34 1.52
CA ASP A 137 3.67 16.56 0.91
C ASP A 137 2.17 16.75 1.21
N LEU A 138 1.44 15.68 1.52
CA LEU A 138 0.04 15.76 1.95
C LEU A 138 -0.10 16.60 3.23
N PHE A 139 0.90 16.52 4.11
CA PHE A 139 0.91 17.28 5.36
C PHE A 139 1.05 18.78 5.14
N LYS A 140 1.78 19.19 4.08
CA LYS A 140 1.89 20.60 3.69
C LYS A 140 0.56 21.15 3.15
N GLN A 141 -0.25 20.30 2.49
CA GLN A 141 -1.51 20.69 1.86
C GLN A 141 -2.69 20.73 2.83
N LEU A 142 -2.67 19.95 3.92
CA LEU A 142 -3.79 19.85 4.88
C LEU A 142 -3.92 21.06 5.82
N GLY A 143 -3.24 22.17 5.53
CA GLY A 143 -3.30 23.37 6.37
C GLY A 143 -2.72 23.16 7.78
N ASN A 144 -1.86 22.16 7.97
CA ASN A 144 -1.06 22.02 9.19
C ASN A 144 0.34 22.57 8.94
N PRO A 145 0.56 23.90 9.00
CA PRO A 145 1.90 24.44 9.20
C PRO A 145 2.23 24.29 10.69
N SER A 146 2.20 23.05 11.23
CA SER A 146 2.88 22.88 12.49
C SER A 146 4.35 23.05 12.15
N ARG A 147 4.95 24.12 12.69
CA ARG A 147 6.39 24.43 12.72
C ARG A 147 7.23 23.32 13.38
N GLY A 148 6.71 22.10 13.48
CA GLY A 148 7.34 20.94 14.05
C GLY A 148 7.90 20.02 12.98
N VAL A 149 9.15 19.60 13.19
CA VAL A 149 9.82 18.50 12.49
C VAL A 149 8.83 17.35 12.28
N THR A 150 8.82 16.73 11.10
CA THR A 150 7.99 15.58 10.68
C THR A 150 7.74 14.56 11.80
N LYS A 151 8.72 14.38 12.69
CA LYS A 151 8.67 13.56 13.91
C LYS A 151 7.51 13.92 14.85
N SER A 152 7.28 15.20 15.17
CA SER A 152 6.23 15.65 16.10
C SER A 152 4.82 15.31 15.62
N PHE A 153 4.57 15.47 14.32
CA PHE A 153 3.30 15.11 13.70
C PHE A 153 3.12 13.60 13.62
N SER A 154 4.16 12.85 13.26
CA SER A 154 4.14 11.38 13.32
C SER A 154 3.85 10.88 14.74
N LEU A 155 4.43 11.51 15.77
CA LEU A 155 4.16 11.20 17.17
C LEU A 155 2.70 11.50 17.55
N LYS A 156 2.13 12.59 17.06
CA LYS A 156 0.71 12.91 17.29
C LYS A 156 -0.21 11.87 16.67
N ILE A 157 0.05 11.44 15.43
CA ILE A 157 -0.69 10.34 14.79
C ILE A 157 -0.53 9.04 15.58
N LEU A 158 0.69 8.72 16.00
CA LEU A 158 0.96 7.53 16.82
C LEU A 158 0.18 7.57 18.14
N GLN A 159 0.13 8.73 18.80
CA GLN A 159 -0.63 8.93 20.02
C GLN A 159 -2.14 8.81 19.80
N GLU A 160 -2.65 9.23 18.64
CA GLU A 160 -4.07 9.16 18.32
C GLU A 160 -4.52 7.75 17.92
N LEU A 161 -3.70 7.03 17.14
CA LEU A 161 -3.96 5.65 16.75
C LEU A 161 -3.68 4.65 17.88
N TYR A 162 -2.70 4.95 18.72
CA TYR A 162 -2.29 4.16 19.88
C TYR A 162 -2.20 5.08 21.09
N PRO A 163 -3.35 5.40 21.72
CA PRO A 163 -3.37 6.18 22.95
C PRO A 163 -2.41 5.56 23.96
N PRO A 164 -1.55 6.36 24.62
CA PRO A 164 -0.75 5.87 25.73
C PRO A 164 -1.71 5.20 26.70
N PHE A 165 -1.44 3.94 27.05
CA PHE A 165 -2.20 3.23 28.06
C PHE A 165 -2.23 4.12 29.30
N ARG A 166 -3.37 4.75 29.57
CA ARG A 166 -3.60 5.35 30.88
C ARG A 166 -3.79 4.14 31.77
N SER A 167 -2.72 3.73 32.46
CA SER A 167 -2.91 2.89 33.63
C SER A 167 -3.97 3.61 34.46
N PRO A 168 -5.11 2.99 34.77
CA PRO A 168 -5.89 3.48 35.88
C PRO A 168 -4.90 3.56 37.05
N ALA A 169 -4.92 4.69 37.77
CA ALA A 169 -4.30 4.74 39.09
C ALA A 169 -4.70 3.47 39.82
N THR A 170 -3.70 2.75 40.32
CA THR A 170 -3.78 1.39 40.87
C THR A 170 -5.16 1.12 41.47
N PRO A 171 -6.02 0.30 40.83
CA PRO A 171 -7.22 -0.16 41.50
C PRO A 171 -6.76 -0.97 42.73
N PRO A 172 -7.48 -0.92 43.86
CA PRO A 172 -7.15 -1.76 45.00
C PRO A 172 -7.17 -3.21 44.51
N ASN A 173 -5.97 -3.81 44.53
CA ASN A 173 -5.66 -5.23 44.35
C ASN A 173 -6.87 -6.12 44.00
N CYS A 174 -7.20 -6.23 42.71
CA CYS A 174 -8.34 -7.02 42.22
C CYS A 174 -7.91 -8.07 41.17
N PHE A 175 -6.72 -8.65 41.33
CA PHE A 175 -6.44 -9.96 40.75
C PHE A 175 -6.39 -10.97 41.88
N PRO A 176 -7.33 -11.93 41.99
CA PRO A 176 -6.99 -13.14 42.70
C PRO A 176 -5.82 -13.74 41.93
N LEU A 177 -4.68 -13.90 42.61
CA LEU A 177 -3.57 -14.70 42.13
C LEU A 177 -4.13 -16.09 41.88
N ILE A 178 -4.52 -16.40 40.64
CA ILE A 178 -4.82 -17.76 40.24
C ILE A 178 -3.46 -18.45 40.20
N GLN A 179 -3.06 -18.95 41.37
CA GLN A 179 -2.01 -19.93 41.49
C GLN A 179 -2.52 -21.16 40.74
N GLU A 180 -2.04 -21.38 39.52
CA GLU A 180 -2.26 -22.65 38.84
C GLU A 180 -1.83 -23.78 39.79
N PRO A 181 -2.67 -24.81 40.02
CA PRO A 181 -2.30 -25.93 40.86
C PRO A 181 -0.99 -26.53 40.36
N GLN A 182 0.02 -26.56 41.22
CA GLN A 182 1.29 -27.20 40.91
C GLN A 182 1.04 -28.67 40.56
N ILE A 183 1.43 -29.09 39.37
CA ILE A 183 1.24 -30.47 38.88
C ILE A 183 1.90 -31.43 39.87
N THR A 184 1.08 -32.28 40.49
CA THR A 184 1.58 -33.22 41.51
C THR A 184 2.21 -34.46 40.85
N LYS A 185 3.23 -35.05 41.50
CA LYS A 185 3.91 -36.27 41.01
C LYS A 185 2.95 -37.42 40.70
N ASN A 186 1.83 -37.51 41.43
CA ASN A 186 0.81 -38.53 41.22
C ASN A 186 0.01 -38.33 39.92
N GLU A 187 -0.17 -37.08 39.50
CA GLU A 187 -0.83 -36.70 38.25
C GLU A 187 0.03 -37.09 37.04
N ILE A 188 1.32 -36.77 37.11
CA ILE A 188 2.32 -37.20 36.11
C ILE A 188 2.33 -38.74 36.00
N ARG A 189 2.25 -39.45 37.13
CA ARG A 189 2.23 -40.92 37.15
C ARG A 189 0.96 -41.51 36.52
N ARG A 190 -0.20 -40.83 36.64
CA ARG A 190 -1.44 -41.23 35.94
C ARG A 190 -1.35 -41.00 34.44
N ILE A 191 -0.78 -39.87 34.01
CA ILE A 191 -0.59 -39.55 32.59
C ILE A 191 0.34 -40.59 31.93
N LEU A 192 1.46 -40.91 32.58
CA LEU A 192 2.42 -41.89 32.07
C LEU A 192 1.83 -43.32 31.99
N LYS A 193 0.92 -43.68 32.90
CA LYS A 193 0.20 -44.97 32.85
C LYS A 193 -0.81 -45.04 31.70
N LYS A 194 -1.42 -43.92 31.31
CA LYS A 194 -2.38 -43.85 30.19
C LYS A 194 -1.71 -43.66 28.83
N ALA A 195 -0.41 -43.36 28.79
CA ALA A 195 0.34 -43.22 27.55
C ALA A 195 0.45 -44.58 26.83
N PRO A 196 0.10 -44.67 25.54
CA PRO A 196 0.24 -45.91 24.77
C PRO A 196 1.71 -46.31 24.69
N LYS A 197 2.08 -47.43 25.31
CA LYS A 197 3.40 -48.03 25.11
C LYS A 197 3.43 -48.63 23.70
N ARG A 198 4.05 -47.93 22.75
CA ARG A 198 4.37 -48.53 21.46
C ARG A 198 5.30 -49.72 21.71
N ARG A 199 4.86 -50.93 21.37
CA ARG A 199 5.75 -52.10 21.31
C ARG A 199 6.68 -51.92 20.11
N PRO A 200 7.98 -52.26 20.21
CA PRO A 200 8.82 -52.43 19.04
C PRO A 200 8.18 -53.50 18.15
N GLN A 201 7.95 -53.19 16.87
CA GLN A 201 7.68 -54.24 15.90
C GLN A 201 9.01 -54.90 15.57
N ASP A 202 9.14 -56.17 15.92
CA ASP A 202 10.18 -57.04 15.40
C ASP A 202 10.01 -57.14 13.88
N SER A 203 10.89 -56.48 13.15
CA SER A 203 11.11 -56.72 11.74
C SER A 203 12.05 -57.92 11.59
N MET A 204 11.47 -59.11 11.48
CA MET A 204 12.09 -60.23 10.76
C MET A 204 11.42 -60.35 9.39
N GLN A 205 12.14 -59.88 8.38
CA GLN A 205 12.32 -60.51 7.06
C GLN A 205 13.54 -59.87 6.41
#